data_AF-A0A7X4BP23-F1
#
_entry.id   AF-A0A7X4BP23-F1
#
_cell.length_a   1.000
_cell.length_b   1.000
_cell.length_c   1.000
_cell.angle_alpha   90.00
_cell.angle_beta   90.00
_cell.angle_gamma   90.00
#
_symmetry.space_group_name_H-M   'P 1'
#
loop_
_entity.id
_entity.type
_entity.pdbx_description
1 polymer ?
#
loop_
_entity_poly.entity_id
_entity_poly.type
_entity_poly.pdbx_seq_one_letter_code
_entity_poly.pdbx_strand_id
1 'polypeptide(L)' 'MLRFSENLNREIAKSDLTQVEIASELGIRQSAVSQWCTGVSKPNRRNLYKLASLLNTTADKLTE' A
#
# COMPACT_ATOMS: atom_id res chain seq x y z
N MET A 1 2.28 -9.08 11.27
CA MET A 1 1.56 -7.92 10.71
C MET A 1 2.52 -6.79 10.31
N LEU A 2 3.57 -6.52 11.10
CA LEU A 2 4.58 -5.48 10.84
C LEU A 2 5.28 -5.56 9.47
N ARG A 3 5.62 -6.76 8.98
CA ARG A 3 6.41 -6.90 7.74
C ARG A 3 5.76 -6.30 6.49
N PHE A 4 4.43 -6.49 6.32
CA PHE A 4 3.70 -5.89 5.19
C PHE A 4 3.68 -4.36 5.29
N SER A 5 3.34 -3.82 6.47
CA SER A 5 3.29 -2.38 6.69
C SER A 5 4.67 -1.73 6.51
N GLU A 6 5.74 -2.39 6.95
CA GLU A 6 7.13 -1.93 6.76
C GLU A 6 7.52 -1.88 5.28
N ASN A 7 7.22 -2.95 4.53
CA ASN A 7 7.46 -3.00 3.09
C ASN A 7 6.64 -1.92 2.36
N LEU A 8 5.36 -1.78 2.69
CA LEU A 8 4.49 -0.75 2.10
C LEU A 8 5.03 0.66 2.37
N ASN A 9 5.35 0.99 3.63
CA ASN A 9 5.91 2.31 3.96
C ASN A 9 7.23 2.57 3.24
N ARG A 10 8.07 1.54 3.08
CA ARG A 10 9.33 1.65 2.35
C ARG A 10 9.11 1.95 0.87
N GLU A 11 8.16 1.29 0.21
CA GLU A 11 7.87 1.53 -1.20
C GLU A 11 7.16 2.87 -1.41
N ILE A 12 6.31 3.31 -0.48
CA ILE A 12 5.72 4.66 -0.47
C ILE A 12 6.82 5.73 -0.32
N ALA A 13 7.79 5.52 0.58
CA ALA A 13 8.89 6.47 0.79
C ALA A 13 9.85 6.57 -0.42
N LYS A 14 9.83 5.59 -1.33
CA LYS A 14 10.60 5.60 -2.58
C LYS A 14 9.81 6.17 -3.77
N SER A 15 8.50 6.30 -3.64
CA SER A 15 7.66 6.89 -4.66
C SER A 15 7.44 8.37 -4.36
N ASP A 16 6.93 9.10 -5.36
CA ASP A 16 6.51 10.50 -5.19
C ASP A 16 5.06 10.61 -4.71
N LEU A 17 4.47 9.52 -4.18
CA LEU A 17 3.06 9.44 -3.82
C LEU A 17 2.86 9.46 -2.30
N THR A 18 1.88 10.24 -1.86
CA THR A 18 1.37 10.25 -0.49
C THR A 18 0.31 9.17 -0.27
N GLN A 19 0.02 8.84 1.00
CA GLN A 19 -1.09 7.93 1.33
C GLN A 19 -2.46 8.44 0.82
N VAL A 20 -2.63 9.75 0.72
CA VAL A 20 -3.85 10.38 0.20
C VAL A 20 -3.97 10.16 -1.31
N GLU A 21 -2.90 10.40 -2.05
CA GLU A 21 -2.86 10.18 -3.50
C GLU A 21 -3.05 8.71 -3.83
N ILE A 22 -2.39 7.79 -3.10
CA ILE A 22 -2.60 6.35 -3.24
C ILE A 22 -4.08 6.00 -3.03
N ALA A 23 -4.71 6.51 -1.98
CA ALA A 23 -6.13 6.23 -1.74
C ALA A 23 -7.02 6.76 -2.87
N SER A 24 -6.73 7.97 -3.37
CA SER A 24 -7.43 8.59 -4.49
C SER A 24 -7.31 7.74 -5.77
N GLU A 25 -6.09 7.36 -6.15
CA GLU A 25 -5.80 6.54 -7.33
C GLU A 25 -6.44 5.14 -7.25
N LEU A 26 -6.50 4.55 -6.05
CA LEU A 26 -7.16 3.25 -5.85
C LEU A 26 -8.70 3.37 -5.82
N GLY A 27 -9.24 4.58 -5.68
CA GLY A 27 -10.68 4.82 -5.50
C GLY A 27 -11.21 4.31 -4.16
N ILE A 28 -10.43 4.45 -3.09
CA ILE A 28 -10.74 3.96 -1.74
C ILE A 28 -10.59 5.06 -0.69
N ARG A 29 -11.05 4.77 0.53
CA ARG A 29 -10.89 5.70 1.66
C ARG A 29 -9.42 5.77 2.09
N GLN A 30 -8.92 6.98 2.37
CA GLN A 30 -7.58 7.19 2.93
C GLN A 30 -7.33 6.36 4.20
N SER A 31 -8.35 6.21 5.05
CA SER A 31 -8.25 5.39 6.26
C SER A 31 -7.88 3.93 5.98
N ALA A 32 -8.24 3.37 4.82
CA ALA A 32 -7.82 2.02 4.44
C ALA A 32 -6.30 1.95 4.21
N VAL A 33 -5.72 2.90 3.46
CA VAL A 33 -4.28 2.97 3.23
C VAL A 33 -3.52 3.20 4.55
N SER A 34 -4.03 4.10 5.40
CA SER A 34 -3.45 4.33 6.73
C SER A 34 -3.45 3.07 7.61
N GLN A 35 -4.55 2.29 7.61
CA GLN A 35 -4.60 1.01 8.31
C GLN A 35 -3.62 -0.02 7.75
N TRP A 36 -3.33 0.00 6.45
CA TRP A 36 -2.32 -0.86 5.84
C TRP A 36 -0.91 -0.45 6.25
N CYS A 37 -0.61 0.85 6.24
CA CYS A 37 0.68 1.40 6.65
C CYS A 37 0.96 1.23 8.16
N THR A 38 -0.08 1.11 8.99
CA THR A 38 0.04 0.86 10.44
C THR A 38 -0.12 -0.62 10.81
N GLY A 39 -0.37 -1.49 9.83
CA GLY A 39 -0.49 -2.94 10.04
C GLY A 39 -1.79 -3.39 10.72
N VAL A 40 -2.78 -2.49 10.85
CA VAL A 40 -4.12 -2.77 11.41
C VAL A 40 -4.90 -3.72 10.51
N SER A 41 -4.82 -3.53 9.20
CA SER A 41 -5.46 -4.39 8.21
C SER A 41 -4.56 -4.58 6.99
N LYS A 42 -4.97 -5.45 6.07
CA LYS A 42 -4.28 -5.65 4.78
C LYS A 42 -5.23 -5.34 3.62
N PRO A 43 -4.71 -4.91 2.46
CA PRO A 43 -5.52 -4.84 1.26
C PRO A 43 -6.01 -6.24 0.89
N ASN A 44 -7.20 -6.32 0.28
CA ASN A 44 -7.61 -7.54 -0.40
C ASN A 44 -6.75 -7.76 -1.65
N ARG A 45 -6.88 -8.94 -2.27
CA ARG A 45 -6.10 -9.31 -3.46
C ARG A 45 -6.17 -8.28 -4.59
N ARG A 46 -7.36 -7.71 -4.86
CA ARG A 46 -7.54 -6.70 -5.93
C ARG A 46 -6.76 -5.43 -5.61
N ASN A 47 -6.89 -4.92 -4.40
CA ASN A 47 -6.20 -3.70 -3.98
C ASN A 47 -4.69 -3.91 -3.85
N LEU A 48 -4.23 -5.11 -3.48
CA LEU A 48 -2.81 -5.45 -3.45
C LEU A 48 -2.18 -5.32 -4.84
N TYR A 49 -2.80 -5.88 -5.88
CA TYR A 49 -2.29 -5.76 -7.25
C TYR A 49 -2.32 -4.33 -7.77
N LYS A 50 -3.40 -3.58 -7.49
CA LYS A 50 -3.47 -2.17 -7.85
C LYS A 50 -2.38 -1.35 -7.17
N LEU A 51 -2.16 -1.60 -5.87
CA LEU A 51 -1.14 -0.91 -5.07
C LEU A 51 0.26 -1.22 -5.58
N ALA A 52 0.56 -2.49 -5.87
CA ALA A 52 1.84 -2.89 -6.44
C ALA A 52 2.09 -2.22 -7.80
N SER A 53 1.08 -2.22 -8.68
CA SER A 53 1.16 -1.54 -9.98
C SER A 53 1.37 -0.03 -9.83
N LEU A 54 0.66 0.61 -8.91
CA LEU A 54 0.75 2.06 -8.69
C LEU A 54 2.13 2.47 -8.15
N LEU A 55 2.69 1.67 -7.24
CA LEU A 55 4.02 1.89 -6.66
C LEU A 55 5.16 1.34 -7.54
N ASN A 56 4.86 0.91 -8.77
CA ASN A 56 5.82 0.31 -9.70
C ASN A 56 6.67 -0.82 -9.05
N THR A 57 6.02 -1.70 -8.29
CA THR A 57 6.63 -2.80 -7.54
C THR A 57 5.82 -4.10 -7.72
N THR A 58 6.20 -5.19 -7.05
CA THR A 58 5.46 -6.47 -7.11
C THR A 58 4.65 -6.72 -5.85
N ALA A 59 3.57 -7.50 -5.98
CA ALA A 59 2.78 -7.94 -4.82
C ALA A 59 3.65 -8.72 -3.82
N ASP A 60 4.55 -9.56 -4.32
CA ASP A 60 5.51 -10.32 -3.51
C ASP A 60 6.39 -9.38 -2.71
N LYS A 61 6.93 -8.30 -3.32
CA LYS A 61 7.75 -7.31 -2.62
C LYS A 61 7.04 -6.66 -1.43
N LEU A 62 5.71 -6.49 -1.52
CA LEU A 62 4.90 -5.94 -0.44
C LEU A 62 4.60 -6.99 0.65
N THR A 63 4.48 -8.26 0.29
CA THR A 63 4.09 -9.33 1.22
C THR A 63 5.25 -10.10 1.84
N GLU A 64 6.43 -10.07 1.22
CA GLU A 64 7.59 -10.88 1.57
C GLU A 64 8.25 -10.53 2.88
#